data_AF-A0A3D3LS79-F1
#
_entry.id   AF-A0A3D3LS79-F1
#
_cell.length_a   1.000
_cell.length_b   1.000
_cell.length_c   1.000
_cell.angle_alpha   90.00
_cell.angle_beta   90.00
_cell.angle_gamma   90.00
#
_symmetry.space_group_name_H-M   'P 1'
#
loop_
_entity.id
_entity.type
_entity.pdbx_description
1 polymer ?
#
loop_
_entity_poly.entity_id
_entity_poly.type
_entity_poly.pdbx_seq_one_letter_code
_entity_poly.pdbx_strand_id
1 'polypeptide(L)'
;MDRLELYKSIYEKEEEKRFKLNDSLNLPFGIISLLVTIAFTITLQIEFQSINLISISFIFVVVILTFFLLKSIYYFYKAFEGFKGYEYDYIPTPEEFETSYQDLSQFYTNEDERSKIFKEEIIKNYISSTTYNLKLNQTKSADITKGKINLAGSLLTTLVLAIIYLINKFN
;
A
#
# COMPACT_ATOMS: atom_id res chain seq x y z
N MET A 1 -26.50 8.70 17.11
CA MET A 1 -25.22 9.34 16.74
C MET A 1 -25.56 10.52 15.87
N ASP A 2 -25.05 11.71 16.20
CA ASP A 2 -25.31 12.91 15.40
C ASP A 2 -24.67 12.76 14.01
N ARG A 3 -25.24 13.42 12.99
CA ARG A 3 -24.77 13.30 11.60
C ARG A 3 -23.32 13.78 11.46
N LEU A 4 -22.94 14.84 12.18
CA LEU A 4 -21.56 15.33 12.18
C LEU A 4 -20.60 14.31 12.79
N GLU A 5 -20.96 13.72 13.93
CA GLU A 5 -20.17 12.67 14.58
C GLU A 5 -19.99 11.45 13.67
N LEU A 6 -21.04 11.07 12.91
CA LEU A 6 -20.96 10.00 11.93
C LEU A 6 -19.90 10.27 10.88
N TYR A 7 -19.98 11.39 10.17
CA TYR A 7 -19.03 11.66 9.09
C TYR A 7 -17.62 11.94 9.61
N LYS A 8 -17.48 12.57 10.78
CA LYS A 8 -16.19 12.69 11.46
C LYS A 8 -15.57 11.32 11.73
N SER A 9 -16.33 10.40 12.32
CA SER A 9 -15.82 9.06 12.65
C SER A 9 -15.42 8.24 11.41
N ILE A 10 -16.11 8.43 10.28
CA ILE A 10 -15.76 7.76 9.03
C ILE A 10 -14.47 8.37 8.46
N TYR A 11 -14.35 9.70 8.47
CA TYR A 11 -13.14 10.40 8.04
C TYR A 11 -11.90 9.94 8.84
N GLU A 12 -12.00 9.93 10.17
CA GLU A 12 -10.92 9.47 11.06
C GLU A 12 -10.51 8.02 10.77
N LYS A 13 -11.49 7.12 10.56
CA LYS A 13 -11.21 5.72 10.20
C LYS A 13 -10.52 5.59 8.84
N GLU A 14 -10.85 6.44 7.88
CA GLU A 14 -10.23 6.39 6.55
C GLU A 14 -8.78 6.91 6.59
N GLU A 15 -8.50 7.94 7.41
CA GLU A 15 -7.13 8.39 7.69
C GLU A 15 -6.32 7.31 8.41
N GLU A 16 -6.88 6.66 9.44
CA GLU A 16 -6.22 5.52 10.09
C GLU A 16 -5.88 4.40 9.10
N LYS A 17 -6.81 4.11 8.18
CA LYS A 17 -6.63 3.05 7.18
C LYS A 17 -5.48 3.38 6.23
N ARG A 18 -5.32 4.65 5.84
CA ARG A 18 -4.16 5.10 5.06
C ARG A 18 -2.85 4.77 5.78
N PHE A 19 -2.74 5.09 7.07
CA PHE A 19 -1.53 4.75 7.84
C PHE A 19 -1.30 3.24 7.93
N LYS A 20 -2.35 2.46 8.19
CA LYS A 20 -2.27 0.98 8.22
C LYS A 20 -1.83 0.40 6.87
N LEU A 21 -2.29 0.97 5.75
CA LEU A 21 -1.86 0.52 4.41
C LEU A 21 -0.37 0.78 4.18
N ASN A 22 0.13 1.97 4.55
CA ASN A 22 1.54 2.30 4.43
C ASN A 22 2.39 1.39 5.33
N ASP A 23 2.00 1.19 6.58
CA ASP A 23 2.72 0.32 7.51
C ASP A 23 2.74 -1.15 7.04
N SER A 24 1.67 -1.60 6.37
CA SER A 24 1.57 -2.96 5.85
C SER A 24 2.59 -3.31 4.75
N LEU A 25 3.32 -2.32 4.21
CA LEU A 25 4.39 -2.49 3.23
C LEU A 25 5.76 -2.81 3.86
N ASN A 26 5.96 -2.47 5.14
CA ASN A 26 7.23 -2.68 5.83
C ASN A 26 7.64 -4.16 5.86
N LEU A 27 6.72 -5.04 6.26
CA LEU A 27 6.96 -6.48 6.32
C LEU A 27 7.27 -7.08 4.93
N PRO A 28 6.48 -6.82 3.87
CA PRO A 28 6.82 -7.25 2.52
C PRO A 28 8.21 -6.82 2.03
N PHE A 29 8.65 -5.59 2.31
CA PHE A 29 9.99 -5.14 1.93
C PHE A 29 11.08 -5.94 2.65
N GLY A 30 10.91 -6.19 3.95
CA GLY A 30 11.83 -7.06 4.71
C GLY A 30 11.91 -8.48 4.13
N ILE A 31 10.77 -9.07 3.74
CA ILE A 31 10.74 -10.39 3.11
C ILE A 31 11.46 -10.36 1.76
N ILE A 32 11.24 -9.35 0.92
CA ILE A 32 11.93 -9.22 -0.37
C ILE A 32 13.46 -9.16 -0.17
N SER A 33 13.95 -8.33 0.76
CA SER A 33 15.38 -8.25 1.07
C SER A 33 15.97 -9.60 1.50
N LEU A 34 15.24 -10.35 2.33
CA LEU A 34 15.64 -11.69 2.76
C LEU A 34 15.69 -12.67 1.58
N LEU A 35 14.65 -12.70 0.73
CA LEU A 35 14.59 -13.61 -0.42
C LEU A 35 15.69 -13.32 -1.44
N VAL A 36 15.97 -12.04 -1.72
CA VAL A 36 17.09 -11.64 -2.58
C VAL A 36 18.41 -12.10 -1.99
N THR A 37 18.62 -11.94 -0.68
CA THR A 37 19.84 -12.40 0.01
C THR A 37 20.02 -13.91 -0.10
N ILE A 38 18.96 -14.69 0.14
CA ILE A 38 18.98 -16.15 0.02
C ILE A 38 19.30 -16.56 -1.42
N ALA A 39 18.58 -16.01 -2.40
CA ALA A 39 18.79 -16.34 -3.81
C ALA A 39 20.20 -15.98 -4.28
N PHE A 40 20.71 -14.82 -3.87
CA PHE A 40 22.07 -14.37 -4.18
C PHE A 40 23.12 -15.29 -3.56
N THR A 41 22.96 -15.66 -2.29
CA THR A 41 23.87 -16.57 -1.58
C THR A 41 23.92 -17.95 -2.24
N ILE A 42 22.76 -18.52 -2.59
CA ILE A 42 22.68 -19.80 -3.30
C ILE A 42 23.39 -19.70 -4.66
N THR A 43 23.16 -18.61 -5.40
CA THR A 43 23.76 -18.40 -6.73
C THR A 43 25.27 -18.30 -6.68
N LEU A 44 25.84 -17.71 -5.62
CA LEU A 44 27.29 -17.62 -5.45
C LEU A 44 27.94 -18.94 -5.02
N GLN A 45 27.21 -19.80 -4.32
CA GLN A 45 27.75 -21.05 -3.76
C GLN A 45 27.55 -22.26 -4.66
N ILE A 46 26.65 -22.18 -5.63
CA ILE A 46 26.35 -23.31 -6.50
C ILE A 46 27.40 -23.40 -7.62
N GLU A 47 28.04 -24.56 -7.72
CA GLU A 47 28.98 -24.88 -8.81
C GLU A 47 28.40 -26.03 -9.64
N PHE A 48 28.45 -25.87 -10.96
CA PHE A 48 28.03 -26.90 -11.90
C PHE A 48 29.23 -27.41 -12.69
N GLN A 49 29.50 -28.71 -12.61
CA GLN A 49 30.62 -29.33 -13.35
C GLN A 49 30.38 -29.38 -14.87
N SER A 50 29.11 -29.42 -15.29
CA SER A 50 28.71 -29.45 -16.70
C SER A 50 27.30 -28.91 -16.90
N ILE A 51 26.94 -28.61 -18.16
CA ILE A 51 25.56 -28.31 -18.52
C ILE A 51 24.77 -29.62 -18.44
N ASN A 52 23.86 -29.70 -17.48
CA ASN A 52 23.03 -30.87 -17.21
C ASN A 52 21.61 -30.40 -16.85
N LEU A 53 20.72 -31.35 -16.58
CA LEU A 53 19.33 -31.03 -16.27
C LEU A 53 19.21 -30.12 -15.02
N ILE A 54 20.07 -30.33 -14.02
CA ILE A 54 20.06 -29.56 -12.76
C ILE A 54 20.43 -28.10 -13.01
N SER A 55 21.49 -27.83 -13.80
CA SER A 55 21.90 -26.47 -14.11
C SER A 55 20.87 -25.72 -14.97
N ILE A 56 20.22 -26.40 -15.91
CA ILE A 56 19.11 -25.83 -16.69
C ILE A 56 17.91 -25.51 -15.80
N SER A 57 17.51 -26.45 -14.92
CA SER A 57 16.41 -26.24 -13.97
C SER A 57 16.71 -25.09 -13.01
N PHE A 58 17.95 -24.96 -12.54
CA PHE A 58 18.38 -23.86 -11.69
C PHE A 58 18.15 -22.50 -12.36
N ILE A 59 18.67 -22.31 -13.58
CA ILE A 59 18.50 -21.05 -14.33
C ILE A 59 17.02 -20.73 -14.54
N PHE A 60 16.22 -21.72 -14.93
CA PHE A 60 14.79 -21.54 -15.13
C PHE A 60 14.06 -21.08 -13.86
N VAL A 61 14.37 -21.70 -12.71
CA VAL A 61 13.79 -21.33 -11.42
C VAL A 61 14.24 -19.94 -10.98
N VAL A 62 15.49 -19.54 -11.22
CA VAL A 62 15.98 -18.18 -10.94
C VAL A 62 15.23 -17.14 -11.78
N VAL A 63 14.96 -17.41 -13.05
CA VAL A 63 14.18 -16.51 -13.91
C VAL A 63 12.76 -16.35 -13.39
N ILE A 64 12.10 -17.45 -13.00
CA ILE A 64 10.75 -17.41 -12.41
C ILE A 64 10.75 -16.63 -11.09
N LEU A 65 11.74 -16.86 -10.23
CA LEU A 65 11.87 -16.16 -8.95
C LEU A 65 12.00 -14.65 -9.18
N THR A 66 12.89 -14.27 -10.10
CA THR A 66 13.12 -12.87 -10.48
C THR A 66 11.84 -12.24 -11.01
N PHE A 67 11.09 -12.94 -11.86
CA PHE A 67 9.81 -12.45 -12.37
C PHE A 67 8.79 -12.17 -11.26
N PHE A 68 8.61 -13.08 -10.31
CA PHE A 68 7.69 -12.88 -9.19
C PHE A 68 8.16 -11.74 -8.26
N LEU A 69 9.47 -11.65 -7.98
CA LEU A 69 10.03 -10.59 -7.15
C LEU A 69 9.82 -9.22 -7.79
N LEU A 70 10.14 -9.07 -9.08
CA LEU A 70 9.95 -7.82 -9.81
C LEU A 70 8.48 -7.41 -9.87
N LYS A 71 7.55 -8.36 -10.10
CA LYS A 71 6.11 -8.06 -10.03
C LYS A 71 5.67 -7.62 -8.64
N SER A 72 6.16 -8.28 -7.60
CA SER A 72 5.85 -7.91 -6.22
C SER A 72 6.33 -6.49 -5.90
N ILE A 73 7.60 -6.18 -6.22
CA ILE A 73 8.20 -4.85 -6.07
C ILE A 73 7.40 -3.80 -6.85
N TYR A 74 7.04 -4.09 -8.10
CA TYR A 74 6.24 -3.18 -8.93
C TYR A 74 4.92 -2.80 -8.25
N TYR A 75 4.18 -3.78 -7.73
CA TYR A 75 2.90 -3.51 -7.07
C TYR A 75 3.06 -2.79 -5.73
N PHE A 76 4.08 -3.11 -4.94
CA PHE A 76 4.34 -2.39 -3.69
C PHE A 76 4.79 -0.96 -3.92
N TYR A 77 5.67 -0.73 -4.89
CA TYR A 77 6.07 0.63 -5.29
C TYR A 77 4.86 1.43 -5.78
N LYS A 78 4.03 0.83 -6.63
CA LYS A 78 2.79 1.44 -7.10
C LYS A 78 1.83 1.78 -5.96
N ALA A 79 1.75 0.97 -4.91
CA ALA A 79 0.90 1.23 -3.76
C ALA A 79 1.47 2.28 -2.78
N PHE A 80 2.79 2.41 -2.69
CA PHE A 80 3.45 3.34 -1.77
C PHE A 80 3.23 4.80 -2.21
N GLU A 81 3.73 5.15 -3.39
CA GLU A 81 3.66 6.52 -3.91
C GLU A 81 2.80 6.62 -5.16
N GLY A 82 2.53 5.53 -5.88
CA GLY A 82 2.13 5.64 -7.28
C GLY A 82 3.25 6.31 -8.09
N PHE A 83 3.18 6.25 -9.42
CA PHE A 83 4.25 6.84 -10.25
C PHE A 83 4.31 8.38 -10.19
N LYS A 84 3.39 9.03 -9.45
CA LYS A 84 3.26 10.50 -9.34
C LYS A 84 3.01 11.03 -7.93
N GLY A 85 2.95 10.18 -6.90
CA GLY A 85 2.46 10.58 -5.57
C GLY A 85 0.94 10.36 -5.44
N TYR A 86 0.51 9.91 -4.26
CA TYR A 86 -0.91 9.95 -3.87
C TYR A 86 -1.16 11.24 -3.09
N GLU A 87 -1.87 12.17 -3.70
CA GLU A 87 -2.37 13.37 -3.03
C GLU A 87 -3.66 12.99 -2.32
N TYR A 88 -3.67 13.05 -0.99
CA TYR A 88 -4.89 12.85 -0.20
C TYR A 88 -5.60 14.18 -0.03
N ASP A 89 -6.92 14.14 0.01
CA ASP A 89 -7.75 15.30 0.30
C ASP A 89 -7.94 15.45 1.81
N TYR A 90 -7.96 16.67 2.30
CA TYR A 90 -8.10 16.98 3.72
C TYR A 90 -9.21 17.98 3.93
N ILE A 91 -9.81 17.92 5.12
CA ILE A 91 -10.71 18.99 5.54
C ILE A 91 -9.95 20.33 5.62
N PRO A 92 -10.65 21.47 5.43
CA PRO A 92 -10.06 22.78 5.63
C PRO A 92 -9.38 22.94 6.99
N THR A 93 -8.42 23.83 7.03
CA THR A 93 -7.73 24.24 8.24
C THR A 93 -8.69 24.94 9.22
N PRO A 94 -8.36 24.99 10.52
CA PRO A 94 -9.15 25.74 11.49
C PRO A 94 -9.34 27.21 11.11
N GLU A 95 -8.34 27.85 10.50
CA GLU A 95 -8.41 29.24 10.05
C GLU A 95 -9.40 29.42 8.89
N GLU A 96 -9.40 28.50 7.92
CA GLU A 96 -10.37 28.51 6.82
C GLU A 96 -11.79 28.27 7.32
N PHE A 97 -11.95 27.37 8.30
CA PHE A 97 -13.24 27.15 8.96
C PHE A 97 -13.74 28.39 9.71
N GLU A 98 -12.86 29.05 10.48
CA GLU A 98 -13.21 30.28 11.19
C GLU A 98 -13.57 31.40 10.21
N THR A 99 -12.80 31.54 9.12
CA THR A 99 -13.10 32.51 8.05
C THR A 99 -14.47 32.24 7.44
N SER A 100 -14.77 30.98 7.10
CA SER A 100 -16.08 30.59 6.56
C SER A 100 -17.22 30.90 7.54
N TYR A 101 -17.04 30.62 8.83
CA TYR A 101 -18.04 30.95 9.86
C TYR A 101 -18.27 32.47 9.99
N GLN A 102 -17.20 33.27 9.94
CA GLN A 102 -17.28 34.73 9.96
C GLN A 102 -17.96 35.28 8.70
N ASP A 103 -17.70 34.71 7.53
CA ASP A 103 -18.35 35.12 6.28
C ASP A 103 -19.87 34.87 6.33
N LEU A 104 -20.31 33.77 6.95
CA LEU A 104 -21.75 33.52 7.18
C LEU A 104 -22.42 34.60 8.05
N SER A 105 -21.67 35.29 8.91
CA SER A 105 -22.21 36.40 9.71
C SER A 105 -22.68 37.59 8.88
N GLN A 106 -22.16 37.74 7.65
CA GLN A 106 -22.57 38.78 6.71
C GLN A 106 -23.98 38.53 6.15
N PHE A 107 -24.43 37.28 6.12
CA PHE A 107 -25.69 36.86 5.51
C PHE A 107 -26.75 36.41 6.53
N TYR A 108 -26.31 35.90 7.70
CA TYR A 108 -27.19 35.35 8.73
C TYR A 108 -26.94 36.03 10.08
N THR A 109 -27.89 36.86 10.51
CA THR A 109 -27.83 37.54 11.81
C THR A 109 -28.20 36.63 12.99
N ASN A 110 -28.95 35.55 12.73
CA ASN A 110 -29.30 34.53 13.71
C ASN A 110 -28.14 33.53 13.90
N GLU A 111 -27.66 33.38 15.13
CA GLU A 111 -26.56 32.49 15.50
C GLU A 111 -26.90 31.01 15.35
N ASP A 112 -28.13 30.60 15.65
CA ASP A 112 -28.58 29.21 15.50
C ASP A 112 -28.63 28.80 14.02
N GLU A 113 -29.11 29.69 13.16
CA GLU A 113 -29.17 29.46 11.71
C GLU A 113 -27.76 29.37 11.12
N ARG A 114 -26.87 30.29 11.52
CA ARG A 114 -25.46 30.30 11.12
C ARG A 114 -24.75 29.01 11.53
N SER A 115 -24.91 28.60 12.79
CA SER A 115 -24.30 27.39 13.33
C SER A 115 -24.81 26.13 12.62
N LYS A 116 -26.09 26.10 12.24
CA LYS A 116 -26.66 25.00 11.45
C LYS A 116 -26.05 24.92 10.06
N ILE A 117 -25.91 26.05 9.36
CA ILE A 117 -25.33 26.09 8.01
C ILE A 117 -23.85 25.69 8.05
N PHE A 118 -23.10 26.24 9.00
CA PHE A 118 -21.70 25.90 9.19
C PHE A 118 -21.49 24.40 9.50
N LYS A 119 -22.36 23.82 10.34
CA LYS A 119 -22.34 22.37 10.59
C LYS A 119 -22.56 21.54 9.31
N GLU A 120 -23.47 21.97 8.44
CA GLU A 120 -23.71 21.32 7.16
C GLU A 120 -22.51 21.42 6.21
N GLU A 121 -21.79 22.55 6.23
CA GLU A 121 -20.54 22.73 5.48
C GLU A 121 -19.44 21.79 5.97
N ILE A 122 -19.24 21.67 7.29
CA ILE A 122 -18.27 20.73 7.86
C ILE A 122 -18.61 19.29 7.45
N ILE A 123 -19.90 18.91 7.51
CA ILE A 123 -20.36 17.59 7.06
C ILE A 123 -20.02 17.37 5.59
N LYS A 124 -20.23 18.38 4.73
CA LYS A 124 -19.91 18.30 3.31
C LYS A 124 -18.41 18.09 3.07
N ASN A 125 -17.56 18.79 3.81
CA ASN A 125 -16.11 18.63 3.73
C ASN A 125 -15.68 17.22 4.15
N TYR A 126 -16.21 16.69 5.26
CA TYR A 126 -15.96 15.30 5.66
C TYR A 126 -16.37 14.30 4.57
N ILE A 127 -17.56 14.47 3.98
CA ILE A 127 -18.04 13.57 2.92
C ILE A 127 -17.13 13.63 1.69
N SER A 128 -16.76 14.83 1.23
CA SER A 128 -15.92 15.02 0.05
C SER A 128 -14.56 14.35 0.21
N SER A 129 -13.83 14.71 1.27
CA SER A 129 -12.47 14.21 1.50
C SER A 129 -12.46 12.71 1.77
N THR A 130 -13.41 12.21 2.55
CA THR A 130 -13.55 10.76 2.79
C THR A 130 -13.83 10.00 1.49
N THR A 131 -14.74 10.50 0.65
CA THR A 131 -15.12 9.82 -0.61
C THR A 131 -13.92 9.72 -1.56
N TYR A 132 -13.12 10.78 -1.62
CA TYR A 132 -11.91 10.80 -2.43
C TYR A 132 -10.84 9.85 -1.86
N ASN A 133 -10.51 9.98 -0.56
CA ASN A 133 -9.49 9.18 0.11
C ASN A 133 -9.82 7.68 0.10
N LEU A 134 -11.10 7.32 0.21
CA LEU A 134 -11.57 5.94 0.12
C LEU A 134 -11.18 5.29 -1.21
N LYS A 135 -11.35 6.00 -2.34
CA LYS A 135 -10.99 5.47 -3.68
C LYS A 135 -9.48 5.24 -3.79
N LEU A 136 -8.68 6.14 -3.22
CA LEU A 136 -7.23 5.99 -3.20
C LEU A 136 -6.82 4.77 -2.36
N ASN A 137 -7.36 4.65 -1.15
CA ASN A 137 -7.07 3.54 -0.25
C ASN A 137 -7.56 2.19 -0.81
N GLN A 138 -8.68 2.15 -1.53
CA GLN A 138 -9.12 0.95 -2.26
C GLN A 138 -8.12 0.54 -3.33
N THR A 139 -7.63 1.50 -4.12
CA THR A 139 -6.61 1.26 -5.16
C THR A 139 -5.32 0.73 -4.54
N LYS A 140 -4.82 1.40 -3.50
CA LYS A 140 -3.63 0.95 -2.76
C LYS A 140 -3.79 -0.44 -2.19
N SER A 141 -4.92 -0.72 -1.53
CA SER A 141 -5.23 -2.03 -0.96
C SER A 141 -5.23 -3.14 -2.02
N ALA A 142 -5.78 -2.87 -3.20
CA ALA A 142 -5.80 -3.82 -4.32
C ALA A 142 -4.38 -4.10 -4.84
N ASP A 143 -3.55 -3.07 -5.00
CA ASP A 143 -2.17 -3.24 -5.45
C ASP A 143 -1.30 -3.95 -4.39
N ILE A 144 -1.44 -3.62 -3.10
CA ILE A 144 -0.80 -4.38 -2.00
C ILE A 144 -1.17 -5.86 -2.06
N THR A 145 -2.45 -6.18 -2.29
CA THR A 145 -2.91 -7.57 -2.40
C THR A 145 -2.25 -8.29 -3.57
N LYS A 146 -2.19 -7.66 -4.74
CA LYS A 146 -1.47 -8.20 -5.91
C LYS A 146 0.02 -8.40 -5.63
N GLY A 147 0.65 -7.45 -4.94
CA GLY A 147 2.05 -7.55 -4.52
C GLY A 147 2.30 -8.75 -3.60
N LYS A 148 1.41 -8.96 -2.61
CA LYS A 148 1.46 -10.11 -1.68
C LYS A 148 1.28 -11.45 -2.40
N ILE A 149 0.38 -11.55 -3.38
CA ILE A 149 0.20 -12.77 -4.19
C ILE A 149 1.50 -13.12 -4.93
N ASN A 150 2.14 -12.12 -5.56
CA ASN A 150 3.42 -12.36 -6.24
C ASN A 150 4.54 -12.70 -5.26
N LEU A 151 4.57 -12.08 -4.07
CA LEU A 151 5.52 -12.39 -3.01
C LEU A 151 5.39 -13.84 -2.53
N ALA A 152 4.16 -14.35 -2.40
CA ALA A 152 3.91 -15.75 -2.10
C ALA A 152 4.47 -16.68 -3.20
N GLY A 153 4.34 -16.28 -4.47
CA GLY A 153 4.98 -16.97 -5.59
C GLY A 153 6.51 -17.00 -5.48
N SER A 154 7.14 -15.88 -5.08
CA SER A 154 8.58 -15.81 -4.82
C SER A 154 9.01 -16.72 -3.67
N LEU A 155 8.23 -16.79 -2.59
CA LEU A 155 8.49 -17.70 -1.46
C LEU A 155 8.52 -19.16 -1.91
N LEU A 156 7.49 -19.61 -2.62
CA LEU A 156 7.41 -20.97 -3.15
C LEU A 156 8.57 -21.27 -4.11
N THR A 157 8.90 -20.33 -4.99
CA THR A 157 9.99 -20.51 -5.95
C THR A 157 11.36 -20.55 -5.26
N THR A 158 11.55 -19.79 -4.19
CA THR A 158 12.78 -19.84 -3.37
C THR A 158 12.94 -21.19 -2.67
N LEU A 159 11.86 -21.82 -2.22
CA LEU A 159 11.91 -23.18 -1.67
C LEU A 159 12.36 -24.19 -2.73
N VAL A 160 11.83 -24.09 -3.95
CA VAL A 160 12.26 -24.94 -5.07
C VAL A 160 13.74 -24.70 -5.40
N LEU A 161 14.19 -23.45 -5.41
CA LEU A 161 15.60 -23.08 -5.62
C LEU A 161 16.51 -23.72 -4.55
N ALA A 162 16.09 -23.68 -3.28
CA ALA A 162 16.83 -24.30 -2.19
C ALA A 162 16.91 -25.83 -2.33
N ILE A 163 15.83 -26.49 -2.76
CA ILE A 163 15.84 -27.94 -3.03
C ILE A 163 16.83 -28.29 -4.15
N ILE A 164 16.83 -27.53 -5.26
CA ILE A 164 17.78 -27.73 -6.36
C ILE A 164 19.22 -27.58 -5.86
N TYR A 165 19.50 -26.56 -5.05
CA TYR A 165 20.82 -26.35 -4.44
C TYR A 165 21.25 -27.55 -3.57
N LEU A 166 20.36 -28.06 -2.72
CA LEU A 166 20.66 -29.21 -1.88
C LEU A 166 20.93 -30.47 -2.72
N ILE A 167 20.12 -30.74 -3.75
CA ILE A 167 20.35 -31.87 -4.66
C ILE A 167 21.71 -31.74 -5.35
N ASN A 168 22.06 -30.55 -5.85
CA ASN A 168 23.36 -30.34 -6.50
C ASN A 168 24.54 -30.50 -5.54
N LYS A 169 24.35 -30.19 -4.26
CA LYS A 169 25.42 -30.28 -3.24
C LYS A 169 25.68 -31.70 -2.76
N PHE A 170 24.68 -32.58 -2.80
CA PHE A 170 24.76 -33.95 -2.31
C PHE A 170 24.84 -35.02 -3.42
N ASN A 171 24.69 -34.63 -4.68
CA ASN A 171 25.05 -35.45 -5.85
C ASN A 171 26.54 -35.31 -6.18
#